data_AF-A0A1E5KZ70-F1
#
_entry.id   AF-A0A1E5KZ70-F1
#
_cell.length_a   1.000
_cell.length_b   1.000
_cell.length_c   1.000
_cell.angle_alpha   90.00
_cell.angle_beta   90.00
_cell.angle_gamma   90.00
#
_symmetry.space_group_name_H-M   'P 1'
#
loop_
_entity.id
_entity.type
_entity.pdbx_description
1 polymer ?
#
loop_
_entity_poly.entity_id
_entity_poly.type
_entity_poly.pdbx_seq_one_letter_code
_entity_poly.pdbx_strand_id
1 'polypeptide(L)'
;MSKKSSHCRGYIFLESLIAFTLTCFIIGNYFSLMTFLLKSKQENFDEITLRRILYEEVKQYEHHGGSLQRQRTINNQEYDITFSLNAQRPLKMEITNGKRTFKIEKESI
;
A
#
# COMPACT_ATOMS: atom_id res chain seq x y z
N MET A 1 -15.24 -42.06 54.29
CA MET A 1 -15.58 -42.10 52.85
C MET A 1 -15.49 -40.70 52.27
N SER A 2 -14.39 -40.39 51.58
CA SER A 2 -14.14 -39.07 50.98
C SER A 2 -14.96 -38.92 49.69
N LYS A 3 -15.94 -38.02 49.68
CA LYS A 3 -16.73 -37.65 48.50
C LYS A 3 -15.84 -36.79 47.58
N LYS A 4 -15.25 -37.41 46.55
CA LYS A 4 -14.36 -36.77 45.57
C LYS A 4 -15.09 -35.75 44.68
N SER A 5 -14.88 -34.47 44.97
CA SER A 5 -14.51 -33.36 44.07
C SER A 5 -14.83 -33.43 42.55
N SER A 6 -16.06 -33.71 42.14
CA SER A 6 -16.46 -33.60 40.72
C SER A 6 -16.60 -32.14 40.23
N HIS A 7 -16.77 -31.18 41.14
CA HIS A 7 -16.96 -29.76 40.79
C HIS A 7 -15.73 -29.06 40.21
N CYS A 8 -14.51 -29.55 40.46
CA CYS A 8 -13.30 -28.87 40.01
C CYS A 8 -13.02 -29.06 38.50
N ARG A 9 -13.40 -30.20 37.92
CA ARG A 9 -13.09 -30.52 36.51
C ARG A 9 -13.86 -29.68 35.49
N GLY A 10 -15.15 -29.41 35.75
CA GLY A 10 -15.97 -28.57 34.88
C GLY A 10 -15.51 -27.12 34.87
N TYR A 11 -15.05 -26.63 36.03
CA TYR A 11 -14.50 -25.28 36.17
C TYR A 11 -13.20 -25.09 35.38
N ILE A 12 -12.26 -26.04 35.49
CA ILE A 12 -10.99 -26.01 34.74
C ILE A 12 -11.24 -26.05 33.22
N PHE A 13 -12.21 -26.85 32.76
CA PHE A 13 -12.55 -26.92 31.34
C PHE A 13 -13.13 -25.59 30.84
N LEU A 14 -14.06 -25.00 31.58
CA LEU A 14 -14.69 -23.74 31.21
C LEU A 14 -13.67 -22.58 31.23
N GLU A 15 -12.78 -22.54 32.23
CA GLU A 15 -11.68 -21.58 32.32
C GLU A 15 -10.70 -21.72 31.14
N SER A 16 -10.33 -22.96 30.79
CA SER A 16 -9.47 -23.24 29.63
C SER A 16 -10.14 -22.82 28.32
N LEU A 17 -11.45 -23.03 28.20
CA LEU A 17 -12.21 -22.63 27.01
C LEU A 17 -12.26 -21.10 26.86
N ILE A 18 -12.46 -20.37 27.96
CA ILE A 18 -12.43 -18.90 27.96
C ILE A 18 -11.02 -18.39 27.62
N ALA A 19 -9.98 -18.97 28.20
CA ALA A 19 -8.60 -18.60 27.89
C ALA A 19 -8.29 -18.85 26.40
N PHE A 20 -8.79 -19.96 25.85
CA PHE A 20 -8.61 -20.28 24.44
C PHE A 20 -9.33 -19.30 23.52
N THR A 21 -10.59 -18.95 23.79
CA THR A 21 -11.33 -17.97 22.97
C THR A 21 -10.69 -16.59 23.00
N LEU A 22 -10.22 -16.14 24.17
CA LEU A 22 -9.45 -14.90 24.30
C LEU A 22 -8.16 -14.94 23.48
N THR A 23 -7.43 -16.05 23.54
CA THR A 23 -6.19 -16.23 22.78
C THR A 23 -6.46 -16.20 21.27
N CYS A 24 -7.48 -16.92 20.80
CA CYS A 24 -7.91 -16.88 19.40
C CYS A 24 -8.32 -15.48 18.96
N PHE A 25 -9.04 -14.74 19.81
CA PHE A 25 -9.44 -13.37 19.52
C PHE A 25 -8.22 -12.45 19.38
N ILE A 26 -7.27 -12.53 20.30
CA ILE A 26 -6.03 -11.73 20.26
C ILE A 26 -5.22 -12.05 19.00
N ILE A 27 -5.01 -13.33 18.70
CA ILE A 27 -4.25 -13.75 17.51
C ILE A 27 -4.94 -13.31 16.22
N GLY A 28 -6.26 -13.49 16.13
CA GLY A 28 -7.03 -13.10 14.94
C GLY A 28 -6.94 -11.59 14.68
N ASN A 29 -7.11 -10.77 15.73
CA ASN A 29 -6.98 -9.33 15.61
C ASN A 29 -5.55 -8.91 15.24
N TYR A 30 -4.54 -9.51 15.87
CA TYR A 30 -3.14 -9.24 15.56
C TYR A 30 -2.82 -9.56 14.10
N PHE A 31 -3.26 -10.71 13.60
CA PHE A 31 -3.03 -11.13 12.22
C PHE A 31 -3.73 -10.19 11.23
N SER A 32 -4.97 -9.77 11.52
CA SER A 32 -5.71 -8.80 10.72
C SER A 32 -4.98 -7.46 10.64
N LEU A 33 -4.55 -6.93 11.79
CA LEU A 33 -3.80 -5.67 11.86
C LEU A 33 -2.46 -5.77 11.13
N MET A 34 -1.73 -6.86 11.31
CA MET A 34 -0.45 -7.09 10.63
C MET A 34 -0.63 -7.14 9.11
N THR A 35 -1.66 -7.83 8.64
CA THR A 35 -1.98 -7.92 7.20
C THR A 35 -2.37 -6.54 6.65
N PHE A 36 -3.14 -5.78 7.40
CA PHE A 36 -3.50 -4.41 7.03
C PHE A 36 -2.27 -3.50 6.93
N LEU A 37 -1.37 -3.56 7.92
CA LEU A 37 -0.12 -2.79 7.93
C LEU A 37 0.78 -3.18 6.77
N LEU A 38 0.92 -4.48 6.47
CA LEU A 38 1.68 -4.97 5.33
C LEU A 38 1.13 -4.44 4.01
N LYS A 39 -0.20 -4.49 3.84
CA LYS A 39 -0.87 -3.96 2.65
C LYS A 39 -0.67 -2.46 2.49
N SER A 40 -0.87 -1.69 3.57
CA SER A 40 -0.66 -0.24 3.55
C SER A 40 0.80 0.12 3.27
N LYS A 41 1.75 -0.61 3.85
CA LYS A 41 3.17 -0.43 3.57
C LYS A 41 3.47 -0.66 2.09
N GLN A 42 2.96 -1.75 1.51
CA GLN A 42 3.14 -2.05 0.09
C GLN A 42 2.57 -0.94 -0.80
N GLU A 43 1.35 -0.47 -0.52
CA GLU A 43 0.73 0.62 -1.26
C GLU A 43 1.55 1.91 -1.20
N ASN A 44 2.11 2.25 -0.04
CA ASN A 44 2.99 3.41 0.12
C ASN A 44 4.31 3.25 -0.66
N PHE A 45 4.90 2.05 -0.66
CA PHE A 45 6.11 1.78 -1.45
C PHE A 45 5.86 1.90 -2.95
N ASP A 46 4.73 1.38 -3.42
CA ASP A 46 4.33 1.48 -4.83
C ASP A 46 4.10 2.95 -5.22
N GLU A 47 3.47 3.75 -4.36
CA GLU A 47 3.30 5.18 -4.58
C GLU A 47 4.63 5.94 -4.65
N ILE A 48 5.54 5.70 -3.70
CA ILE A 48 6.87 6.33 -3.71
C ILE A 48 7.66 5.94 -4.96
N THR A 49 7.56 4.67 -5.37
CA THR A 49 8.24 4.16 -6.56
C THR A 49 7.71 4.85 -7.82
N LEU A 50 6.38 4.97 -7.96
CA LEU A 50 5.76 5.69 -9.08
C LEU A 50 6.15 7.16 -9.10
N ARG A 51 6.16 7.83 -7.95
CA ARG A 51 6.62 9.24 -7.85
C ARG A 51 8.09 9.40 -8.25
N ARG A 52 8.97 8.49 -7.83
CA ARG A 52 10.39 8.51 -8.23
C ARG A 52 10.53 8.36 -9.75
N ILE A 53 9.84 7.39 -10.33
CA ILE A 53 9.85 7.17 -11.78
C ILE A 53 9.40 8.41 -12.53
N LEU A 54 8.31 9.04 -12.06
CA LEU A 54 7.77 10.25 -12.67
C LEU A 54 8.79 11.40 -12.59
N TYR A 55 9.46 11.58 -11.45
CA TYR A 55 10.52 12.56 -11.30
C TYR A 55 11.72 12.33 -12.23
N GLU A 56 12.17 11.08 -12.36
CA GLU A 56 13.27 10.71 -13.25
C GLU A 56 12.93 10.98 -14.72
N GLU A 57 11.70 10.66 -15.14
CA GLU A 57 11.22 10.92 -16.50
C GLU A 57 11.09 12.42 -16.79
N VAL A 58 10.59 13.24 -15.85
CA VAL A 58 10.61 14.71 -15.98
C VAL A 58 12.04 15.20 -16.15
N LYS A 59 12.97 14.74 -15.32
CA LYS A 59 14.37 15.17 -15.38
C LYS A 59 15.04 14.75 -16.69
N GLN A 60 14.74 13.55 -17.19
CA GLN A 60 15.24 13.10 -18.49
C GLN A 60 14.71 13.97 -19.63
N TYR A 61 13.41 14.28 -19.61
CA TYR A 61 12.78 15.17 -20.59
C TYR A 61 13.35 16.59 -20.52
N GLU A 62 13.58 17.15 -19.33
CA GLU A 62 14.20 18.48 -19.16
C GLU A 62 15.62 18.54 -19.74
N HIS A 63 16.41 17.47 -19.60
CA HIS A 63 17.81 17.46 -20.05
C HIS A 63 18.00 17.12 -21.54
N HIS A 64 17.19 16.21 -22.09
CA HIS A 64 17.43 15.67 -23.43
C HIS A 64 16.32 16.00 -24.43
N GLY A 65 15.21 16.59 -23.97
CA GLY A 65 13.98 16.65 -24.76
C GLY A 65 13.42 15.26 -25.06
N GLY A 66 12.25 15.20 -25.70
CA GLY A 66 11.64 13.91 -26.02
C GLY A 66 10.20 14.00 -26.52
N SER A 67 9.57 12.84 -26.68
CA SER A 67 8.15 12.76 -27.04
C SER A 67 7.27 13.12 -25.84
N LEU A 68 6.21 13.88 -26.09
CA LEU A 68 5.24 14.31 -25.08
C LEU A 68 4.39 13.16 -24.53
N GLN A 69 4.42 12.00 -25.18
CA GLN A 69 3.69 10.81 -24.74
C GLN A 69 4.59 9.58 -24.88
N ARG A 70 4.61 8.73 -23.85
CA ARG A 70 5.40 7.49 -23.79
C ARG A 70 4.66 6.44 -22.99
N GLN A 71 4.86 5.18 -23.34
CA GLN A 71 4.41 4.04 -22.55
C GLN A 71 5.58 3.42 -21.82
N ARG A 72 5.36 3.06 -20.56
CA ARG A 72 6.36 2.33 -19.75
C ARG A 72 5.69 1.22 -18.97
N THR A 73 6.30 0.05 -18.97
CA THR A 73 5.88 -1.05 -18.09
C THR A 73 6.60 -0.92 -16.76
N ILE A 74 5.84 -0.78 -15.67
CA ILE A 74 6.34 -0.72 -14.30
C ILE A 74 5.61 -1.80 -13.52
N ASN A 75 6.34 -2.71 -12.86
CA ASN A 75 5.75 -3.81 -12.06
C ASN A 75 4.66 -4.61 -12.83
N ASN A 76 4.94 -5.03 -14.07
CA ASN A 76 4.00 -5.73 -14.96
C ASN A 76 2.71 -4.98 -15.30
N GLN A 77 2.66 -3.66 -15.06
CA GLN A 77 1.55 -2.80 -15.45
C GLN A 77 2.03 -1.77 -16.46
N GLU A 78 1.25 -1.57 -17.52
CA GLU A 78 1.51 -0.54 -18.52
C GLU A 78 1.01 0.81 -18.03
N TYR A 79 1.86 1.81 -18.12
CA TYR A 79 1.54 3.18 -17.75
C TYR A 79 1.74 4.10 -18.93
N ASP A 80 0.71 4.89 -19.23
CA ASP A 80 0.80 6.00 -20.16
C ASP A 80 1.32 7.22 -19.42
N ILE A 81 2.48 7.70 -19.87
CA ILE A 81 3.12 8.93 -19.44
C ILE A 81 2.76 10.02 -20.44
N THR A 82 2.13 11.09 -19.97
CA THR A 82 1.83 12.28 -20.78
C THR A 82 2.47 13.52 -20.17
N PHE A 83 3.24 14.25 -20.98
CA PHE A 83 3.82 15.54 -20.67
C PHE A 83 2.97 16.64 -21.34
N SER A 84 2.57 17.63 -20.57
CA SER A 84 1.88 18.82 -21.06
C SER A 84 2.66 20.06 -20.67
N LEU A 85 3.03 20.84 -21.69
CA LEU A 85 3.69 22.13 -21.53
C LEU A 85 2.62 23.18 -21.29
N ASN A 86 2.56 23.74 -20.09
CA ASN A 86 1.69 24.88 -19.84
C ASN A 86 2.39 26.17 -20.29
N ALA A 87 1.65 27.11 -20.87
CA ALA A 87 2.17 28.29 -21.58
C ALA A 87 3.10 29.21 -20.76
N GLN A 88 3.19 29.00 -19.44
CA GLN A 88 3.98 29.81 -18.51
C GLN A 88 5.01 29.02 -17.66
N ARG A 89 5.37 27.78 -18.05
CA ARG A 89 6.32 26.89 -17.33
C ARG A 89 5.83 26.51 -15.92
N PRO A 90 5.02 25.44 -15.85
CA PRO A 90 5.70 24.16 -15.64
C PRO A 90 5.18 23.00 -16.50
N LEU A 91 6.01 21.96 -16.59
CA LEU A 91 5.69 20.67 -17.20
C LEU A 91 4.69 19.95 -16.28
N LYS A 92 3.46 19.77 -16.73
CA LYS A 92 2.48 18.90 -16.08
C LYS A 92 2.67 17.49 -16.62
N MET A 93 3.07 16.56 -15.75
CA MET A 93 3.22 15.17 -16.13
C MET A 93 2.16 14.32 -15.43
N GLU A 94 1.48 13.50 -16.23
CA GLU A 94 0.44 12.58 -15.80
C GLU A 94 0.87 11.16 -16.12
N ILE A 95 0.82 10.28 -15.11
CA ILE A 95 0.95 8.83 -15.27
C ILE A 95 -0.42 8.21 -15.01
N THR A 96 -0.94 7.46 -15.97
CA THR A 96 -2.20 6.72 -15.82
C THR A 96 -2.07 5.28 -16.30
N ASN A 97 -2.77 4.38 -15.62
CA ASN A 97 -3.01 3.00 -16.05
C ASN A 97 -4.52 2.72 -16.15
N GLY A 98 -5.30 3.75 -16.54
CA GLY A 98 -6.76 3.70 -16.67
C GLY A 98 -7.55 3.60 -15.35
N LYS A 99 -6.97 3.10 -14.25
CA LYS A 99 -7.60 2.99 -12.92
C LYS A 99 -7.09 4.01 -11.91
N ARG A 100 -5.83 4.42 -12.02
CA ARG A 100 -5.18 5.36 -11.09
C ARG A 100 -4.40 6.38 -11.91
N THR A 101 -4.55 7.63 -11.53
CA THR A 101 -3.89 8.76 -12.17
C THR A 101 -3.03 9.46 -11.15
N PHE A 102 -1.74 9.60 -11.45
CA PHE A 102 -0.79 10.38 -10.67
C PHE A 102 -0.38 11.60 -11.45
N LYS A 103 -0.52 12.78 -10.82
CA LYS A 103 -0.15 14.07 -11.41
C LYS A 103 0.98 14.67 -10.60
N ILE A 104 2.04 15.08 -11.28
CA ILE A 104 3.05 15.97 -10.70
C ILE A 104 2.99 17.28 -11.47
N GLU A 105 2.67 18.33 -10.73
CA GLU A 105 2.83 19.71 -11.16
C GLU A 105 4.04 20.24 -10.40
N LYS A 106 5.12 20.53 -11.14
CA LYS A 106 6.30 21.17 -10.55
C LYS A 106 5.92 22.64 -10.33
N GLU A 107 5.60 23.03 -9.11
CA GLU A 107 5.58 24.45 -8.77
C GLU A 107 7.01 25.00 -8.99
N SER A 108 7.11 25.96 -9.89
CA SER A 108 8.34 26.71 -10.12
C SER A 108 8.72 27.44 -8.83
N ILE A 109 9.89 27.12 -8.28
CA ILE A 109 10.60 27.93 -7.28
C ILE A 109 11.13 29.18 -7.97
#